data_AF-A0A414ASU9-F1
#
_entry.id   AF-A0A414ASU9-F1
#
_cell.length_a   1.000
_cell.length_b   1.000
_cell.length_c   1.000
_cell.angle_alpha   90.00
_cell.angle_beta   90.00
_cell.angle_gamma   90.00
#
_symmetry.space_group_name_H-M   'P 1'
#
loop_
_entity.id
_entity.type
_entity.pdbx_description
1 polymer ?
#
loop_
_entity_poly.entity_id
_entity_poly.type
_entity_poly.pdbx_seq_one_letter_code
_entity_poly.pdbx_strand_id
1 'polypeptide(L)'
;MASKLFRTPVELKNYMQVLCDKAIKATVEEAKKQLTKCIDEQYYKDPEFYPNVYERTEAFLNSATGQLLSNNSAEIYIDVEGMHYKNNFNAMQVVTWASNSQHGANYYQTSTPDFWSTYIEWCNENLIELLKINLRKVGLKIK
;
A
#
# COMPACT_ATOMS: atom_id res chain seq x y z
N MET A 1 -27.91 -20.92 -10.62
CA MET A 1 -26.43 -20.92 -10.71
C MET A 1 -25.99 -22.29 -11.20
N ALA A 2 -25.18 -22.36 -12.26
CA ALA A 2 -24.62 -23.64 -12.72
C ALA A 2 -23.69 -24.21 -11.63
N SER A 3 -23.91 -25.46 -11.22
CA SER A 3 -22.99 -26.16 -10.32
C SER A 3 -21.70 -26.48 -11.05
N LYS A 4 -20.56 -26.11 -10.45
CA LYS A 4 -19.24 -26.46 -10.98
C LYS A 4 -18.88 -27.85 -10.47
N LEU A 5 -18.71 -28.81 -11.39
CA LEU A 5 -18.27 -30.16 -11.07
C LEU A 5 -16.73 -30.22 -11.12
N PHE A 6 -16.11 -30.69 -10.05
CA PHE A 6 -14.67 -31.00 -10.01
C PHE A 6 -14.50 -32.51 -10.06
N ARG A 7 -13.65 -32.99 -10.97
CA ARG A 7 -13.38 -34.41 -11.19
C ARG A 7 -12.27 -34.93 -10.28
N THR A 8 -11.43 -34.03 -9.75
CA THR A 8 -10.32 -34.40 -8.85
C THR A 8 -10.16 -33.38 -7.72
N PRO A 9 -9.54 -33.79 -6.59
CA PRO A 9 -9.13 -32.86 -5.54
C PRO A 9 -8.16 -31.77 -6.04
N VAL A 10 -7.35 -32.07 -7.05
CA VAL A 10 -6.40 -31.12 -7.65
C VAL A 10 -7.14 -30.00 -8.39
N GLU A 11 -8.19 -30.33 -9.16
CA GLU A 11 -9.02 -29.33 -9.82
C GLU A 11 -9.71 -28.39 -8.82
N LEU A 12 -10.22 -28.95 -7.70
CA LEU A 12 -10.78 -28.14 -6.63
C LEU A 12 -9.72 -27.22 -6.00
N LYS A 13 -8.55 -27.75 -5.66
CA LYS A 13 -7.44 -26.98 -5.08
C LYS A 13 -7.04 -25.81 -5.98
N ASN A 14 -6.83 -26.07 -7.27
CA ASN A 14 -6.44 -25.05 -8.23
C ASN A 14 -7.51 -23.98 -8.40
N TYR A 15 -8.78 -24.38 -8.44
CA TYR A 15 -9.88 -23.43 -8.49
C TYR A 15 -9.94 -22.52 -7.26
N MET A 16 -9.77 -23.09 -6.06
CA MET A 16 -9.74 -22.32 -4.82
C MET A 16 -8.56 -21.35 -4.79
N GLN A 17 -7.37 -21.78 -5.23
CA GLN A 17 -6.19 -20.91 -5.29
C GLN A 17 -6.45 -19.70 -6.19
N VAL A 18 -7.04 -19.90 -7.38
CA VAL A 18 -7.38 -18.79 -8.30
C VAL A 18 -8.31 -17.76 -7.63
N LEU A 19 -9.26 -18.21 -6.81
CA LEU A 19 -10.16 -17.29 -6.10
C LEU A 19 -9.42 -16.54 -4.98
N CYS A 20 -8.61 -17.24 -4.19
CA CYS A 20 -7.78 -16.64 -3.16
C CYS A 20 -6.82 -15.60 -3.74
N ASP A 21 -6.12 -15.92 -4.83
CA ASP A 21 -5.18 -15.01 -5.49
C ASP A 21 -5.87 -13.72 -5.92
N LYS A 22 -7.09 -13.81 -6.47
CA LYS A 22 -7.88 -12.62 -6.84
C LYS A 22 -8.23 -11.77 -5.62
N ALA A 23 -8.64 -12.40 -4.52
CA ALA A 23 -8.99 -11.69 -3.30
C ALA A 23 -7.77 -11.02 -2.67
N ILE A 24 -6.63 -11.71 -2.59
CA ILE A 24 -5.38 -11.17 -2.03
C ILE A 24 -4.90 -10.00 -2.89
N LYS A 25 -4.87 -10.13 -4.23
CA LYS A 25 -4.50 -9.02 -5.13
C LYS A 25 -5.38 -7.79 -4.92
N ALA A 26 -6.69 -7.98 -4.78
CA ALA A 26 -7.59 -6.87 -4.49
C ALA A 26 -7.31 -6.20 -3.14
N THR A 27 -6.96 -6.97 -2.11
CA THR A 27 -6.58 -6.45 -0.79
C THR A 27 -5.26 -5.67 -0.85
N VAL A 28 -4.26 -6.20 -1.57
CA VAL A 28 -2.96 -5.55 -1.78
C VAL A 28 -3.13 -4.21 -2.49
N GLU A 29 -3.95 -4.16 -3.55
CA GLU A 29 -4.22 -2.90 -4.26
C GLU A 29 -4.89 -1.84 -3.38
N GLU A 30 -5.80 -2.25 -2.51
CA GLU A 30 -6.47 -1.30 -1.61
C GLU A 30 -5.54 -0.84 -0.48
N ALA A 31 -4.72 -1.73 0.08
CA ALA A 31 -3.69 -1.36 1.04
C ALA A 31 -2.66 -0.39 0.42
N LYS A 32 -2.25 -0.61 -0.84
CA LYS A 32 -1.38 0.30 -1.59
C LYS A 32 -1.99 1.68 -1.75
N LYS A 33 -3.28 1.78 -2.11
CA LYS A 33 -3.99 3.07 -2.19
C LYS A 33 -4.01 3.78 -0.84
N GLN A 34 -4.21 3.04 0.24
CA GLN A 34 -4.19 3.65 1.57
C GLN A 34 -2.80 4.19 1.92
N LEU A 35 -1.73 3.45 1.65
CA LEU A 35 -0.37 3.97 1.84
C LEU A 35 -0.14 5.25 1.02
N THR A 36 -0.54 5.23 -0.25
CA THR A 36 -0.45 6.40 -1.15
C THR A 36 -1.20 7.60 -0.56
N LYS A 37 -2.40 7.37 0.00
CA LYS A 37 -3.20 8.39 0.66
C LYS A 37 -2.49 8.96 1.90
N CYS A 38 -1.91 8.12 2.75
CA CYS A 38 -1.16 8.58 3.92
C CYS A 38 0.04 9.45 3.52
N ILE A 39 0.76 9.07 2.45
CA ILE A 39 1.86 9.88 1.89
C ILE A 39 1.33 11.23 1.37
N ASP A 40 0.26 11.21 0.60
CA ASP A 40 -0.38 12.40 0.04
C ASP A 40 -0.79 13.39 1.15
N GLU A 41 -1.44 12.89 2.19
CA GLU A 41 -1.88 13.69 3.35
C GLU A 41 -0.71 14.37 4.06
N GLN A 42 0.38 13.65 4.37
CA GLN A 42 1.50 14.23 5.12
C GLN A 42 2.44 15.09 4.27
N TYR A 43 2.66 14.74 2.99
CA TYR A 43 3.74 15.35 2.21
C TYR A 43 3.28 16.25 1.08
N TYR A 44 2.03 16.13 0.63
CA TYR A 44 1.53 16.86 -0.54
C TYR A 44 0.32 17.74 -0.22
N LYS A 45 -0.39 17.46 0.88
CA LYS A 45 -1.58 18.21 1.33
C LYS A 45 -1.43 18.83 2.72
N ASP A 46 -0.30 18.63 3.38
CA ASP A 46 -0.02 19.22 4.68
C ASP A 46 0.04 20.76 4.59
N PRO A 47 -0.92 21.48 5.20
CA PRO A 47 -1.00 22.93 5.10
C PRO A 47 0.13 23.67 5.83
N GLU A 48 0.84 23.02 6.76
CA GLU A 48 2.01 23.62 7.43
C GLU A 48 3.21 23.71 6.48
N PHE A 49 3.19 22.93 5.40
CA PHE A 49 4.33 22.76 4.50
C PHE A 49 4.04 23.14 3.05
N TYR A 50 2.81 22.91 2.58
CA TYR A 50 2.40 23.15 1.20
C TYR A 50 1.37 24.30 1.12
N PRO A 51 1.44 25.20 0.10
CA PRO A 51 2.40 25.28 -1.02
C PRO A 51 3.63 26.18 -0.76
N ASN A 52 3.89 26.57 0.49
CA ASN A 52 4.68 27.78 0.75
C ASN A 52 6.22 27.61 0.77
N VAL A 53 6.74 26.38 0.69
CA VAL A 53 8.18 26.14 0.93
C VAL A 53 8.95 25.64 -0.31
N TYR A 54 8.41 24.73 -1.13
CA TYR A 54 9.09 24.26 -2.36
C TYR A 54 8.18 23.43 -3.30
N GLU A 55 8.57 23.32 -4.58
CA GLU A 55 7.89 22.50 -5.60
C GLU A 55 8.32 21.03 -5.50
N ARG A 56 7.36 20.10 -5.33
CA ARG A 56 7.61 18.66 -5.14
C ARG A 56 7.41 17.89 -6.44
N THR A 57 8.28 16.89 -6.66
CA THR A 57 8.00 15.82 -7.62
C THR A 57 7.04 14.79 -7.00
N GLU A 58 6.23 14.14 -7.81
CA GLU A 58 5.35 13.04 -7.37
C GLU A 58 6.09 11.70 -7.21
N ALA A 59 7.42 11.66 -7.34
CA ALA A 59 8.21 10.43 -7.26
C ALA A 59 7.98 9.67 -5.93
N PHE A 60 7.90 10.38 -4.80
CA PHE A 60 7.61 9.74 -3.51
C PHE A 60 6.13 9.35 -3.38
N LEU A 61 5.20 10.22 -3.78
CA LEU A 61 3.76 9.89 -3.83
C LEU A 61 3.48 8.59 -4.62
N ASN A 62 4.12 8.45 -5.78
CA ASN A 62 3.91 7.33 -6.70
C ASN A 62 4.77 6.10 -6.37
N SER A 63 5.61 6.16 -5.34
CA SER A 63 6.51 5.06 -4.95
C SER A 63 5.84 3.99 -4.08
N ALA A 64 4.64 4.26 -3.54
CA ALA A 64 3.88 3.25 -2.81
C ALA A 64 3.49 2.09 -3.73
N THR A 65 4.01 0.90 -3.43
CA THR A 65 3.82 -0.29 -4.25
C THR A 65 3.55 -1.53 -3.40
N GLY A 66 3.25 -2.64 -4.05
CA GLY A 66 3.07 -3.91 -3.38
C GLY A 66 3.23 -5.10 -4.31
N GLN A 67 3.62 -6.23 -3.74
CA GLN A 67 3.76 -7.48 -4.49
C GLN A 67 3.33 -8.70 -3.66
N LEU A 68 2.91 -9.74 -4.36
CA LEU A 68 2.72 -11.05 -3.75
C LEU A 68 4.09 -11.70 -3.56
N LEU A 69 4.39 -12.11 -2.33
CA LEU A 69 5.58 -12.90 -2.02
C LEU A 69 5.34 -14.40 -2.22
N SER A 70 4.10 -14.82 -1.98
CA SER A 70 3.69 -16.21 -2.15
C SER A 70 2.17 -16.29 -2.37
N ASN A 71 1.64 -17.51 -2.35
CA ASN A 71 0.20 -17.76 -2.46
C ASN A 71 -0.59 -17.39 -1.19
N ASN A 72 0.08 -16.99 -0.10
CA ASN A 72 -0.55 -16.59 1.16
C ASN A 72 0.05 -15.33 1.81
N SER A 73 1.06 -14.72 1.18
CA SER A 73 1.74 -13.54 1.71
C SER A 73 1.97 -12.50 0.62
N ALA A 74 1.92 -11.25 1.04
CA ALA A 74 2.17 -10.07 0.22
C ALA A 74 2.89 -9.03 1.05
N GLU A 75 3.58 -8.12 0.39
CA GLU A 75 4.21 -6.97 1.00
C GLU A 75 3.75 -5.68 0.33
N ILE A 76 3.67 -4.62 1.12
CA ILE A 76 3.44 -3.25 0.69
C ILE A 76 4.66 -2.45 1.15
N TYR A 77 5.25 -1.68 0.24
CA TYR A 77 6.51 -0.99 0.49
C TYR A 77 6.65 0.26 -0.38
N ILE A 78 7.72 1.01 -0.13
CA ILE A 78 8.16 2.14 -0.95
C ILE A 78 9.20 1.66 -1.95
N ASP A 79 8.92 1.78 -3.24
CA ASP A 79 9.84 1.44 -4.33
C ASP A 79 10.95 2.49 -4.47
N VAL A 80 12.00 2.34 -3.66
CA VAL A 80 13.16 3.24 -3.67
C VAL A 80 13.88 3.20 -5.03
N GLU A 81 13.90 2.05 -5.69
CA GLU A 81 14.62 1.87 -6.96
C GLU A 81 13.92 2.58 -8.13
N GLY A 82 12.58 2.61 -8.11
CA GLY A 82 11.76 3.33 -9.09
C GLY A 82 11.68 4.84 -8.88
N MET A 83 12.20 5.37 -7.77
CA MET A 83 12.21 6.81 -7.48
C MET A 83 13.37 7.51 -8.19
N HIS A 84 13.04 8.34 -9.18
CA HIS A 84 14.03 9.10 -9.95
C HIS A 84 13.82 10.62 -9.82
N TYR A 85 14.88 11.34 -9.45
CA TYR A 85 14.87 12.79 -9.27
C TYR A 85 15.82 13.48 -10.26
N LYS A 86 15.38 14.59 -10.85
CA LYS A 86 16.15 15.35 -11.85
C LYS A 86 17.41 16.03 -11.30
N ASN A 87 17.48 16.26 -9.98
CA ASN A 87 18.53 17.04 -9.33
C ASN A 87 19.54 16.19 -8.54
N ASN A 88 19.71 14.91 -8.88
CA ASN A 88 20.56 13.95 -8.15
C ASN A 88 20.19 13.76 -6.67
N PHE A 89 18.94 14.05 -6.28
CA PHE A 89 18.45 13.65 -4.95
C PHE A 89 18.48 12.14 -4.83
N ASN A 90 19.01 11.66 -3.70
CA ASN A 90 19.08 10.25 -3.39
C ASN A 90 17.71 9.76 -2.89
N ALA A 91 17.09 8.82 -3.58
CA ALA A 91 15.80 8.25 -3.20
C ALA A 91 15.80 7.65 -1.79
N MET A 92 16.88 6.94 -1.41
CA MET A 92 17.03 6.38 -0.07
C MET A 92 17.06 7.47 1.00
N GLN A 93 17.69 8.61 0.69
CA GLN A 93 17.71 9.76 1.60
C GLN A 93 16.30 10.33 1.78
N VAL A 94 15.51 10.45 0.71
CA VAL A 94 14.11 10.88 0.79
C VAL A 94 13.29 9.94 1.67
N VAL A 95 13.42 8.62 1.47
CA VAL A 95 12.69 7.64 2.29
C VAL A 95 13.15 7.65 3.74
N THR A 96 14.46 7.81 3.99
CA THR A 96 15.00 7.93 5.35
C THR A 96 14.46 9.17 6.06
N TRP A 97 14.37 10.30 5.36
CA TRP A 97 13.76 11.49 5.92
C TRP A 97 12.28 11.28 6.19
N ALA A 98 11.55 10.71 5.23
CA ALA A 98 10.13 10.44 5.39
C ALA A 98 9.85 9.48 6.56
N SER A 99 10.67 8.44 6.76
CA SER A 99 10.51 7.51 7.90
C SER A 99 10.77 8.16 9.27
N ASN A 100 11.39 9.33 9.28
CA ASN A 100 11.57 10.16 10.46
C ASN A 100 10.58 11.35 10.49
N SER A 101 9.53 11.29 9.66
CA SER A 101 8.52 12.34 9.48
C SER A 101 9.11 13.71 9.08
N GLN A 102 10.23 13.72 8.34
CA GLN A 102 10.93 14.94 7.94
C GLN A 102 10.57 15.37 6.52
N HIS A 103 10.39 16.68 6.32
CA HIS A 103 10.06 17.26 5.02
C HIS A 103 11.30 17.80 4.30
N GLY A 104 12.31 16.92 4.14
CA GLY A 104 13.56 17.22 3.42
C GLY A 104 14.69 17.82 4.26
N ALA A 105 14.46 18.10 5.56
CA ALA A 105 15.50 18.44 6.53
C ALA A 105 15.02 18.23 7.97
N ASN A 106 15.96 18.08 8.92
CA ASN A 106 15.66 17.85 10.34
C ASN A 106 14.80 18.94 11.02
N TYR A 107 14.87 20.19 10.55
CA TYR A 107 14.15 21.32 11.14
C TYR A 107 12.78 21.57 10.51
N TYR A 108 12.44 20.81 9.46
CA TYR A 108 11.17 20.85 8.79
C TYR A 108 10.23 19.81 9.41
N GLN A 109 9.61 20.23 10.50
CA GLN A 109 8.68 19.44 11.31
C GLN A 109 7.24 19.87 11.02
N THR A 110 6.32 18.92 11.09
CA THR A 110 4.87 19.15 10.96
C THR A 110 4.14 18.55 12.16
N SER A 111 2.98 19.11 12.50
CA SER A 111 2.04 18.49 13.43
C SER A 111 1.22 17.36 12.81
N THR A 112 1.29 17.18 11.48
CA THR A 112 0.58 16.11 10.77
C THR A 112 1.11 14.73 11.21
N PRO A 113 0.23 13.77 11.54
CA PRO A 113 0.64 12.42 11.93
C PRO A 113 1.60 11.77 10.94
N ASP A 114 2.53 10.98 11.47
CA ASP A 114 3.47 10.20 10.66
C ASP A 114 2.73 9.23 9.73
N PHE A 115 2.94 9.37 8.43
CA PHE A 115 2.23 8.60 7.42
C PHE A 115 2.36 7.09 7.63
N TRP A 116 3.54 6.63 8.08
CA TRP A 116 3.82 5.20 8.25
C TRP A 116 3.10 4.64 9.46
N SER A 117 3.11 5.38 10.56
CA SER A 117 2.37 5.05 11.78
C SER A 117 0.86 5.04 11.52
N THR A 118 0.33 6.06 10.85
CA THR A 118 -1.09 6.12 10.44
C THR A 118 -1.47 4.98 9.51
N TYR A 119 -0.59 4.61 8.57
CA TYR A 119 -0.80 3.47 7.69
C TYR A 119 -0.82 2.15 8.47
N ILE A 120 0.12 1.92 9.38
CA ILE A 120 0.16 0.72 10.23
C ILE A 120 -1.10 0.61 11.10
N GLU A 121 -1.54 1.71 11.71
CA GLU A 121 -2.77 1.75 12.50
C GLU A 121 -3.98 1.35 11.65
N TRP A 122 -4.14 1.97 10.48
CA TRP A 122 -5.19 1.58 9.54
C TRP A 122 -5.09 0.09 9.16
N CYS A 123 -3.89 -0.43 8.92
CA CYS A 123 -3.69 -1.83 8.58
C CYS A 123 -4.17 -2.76 9.70
N ASN A 124 -3.81 -2.45 10.95
CA ASN A 124 -4.20 -3.23 12.13
C ASN A 124 -5.72 -3.28 12.31
N GLU A 125 -6.41 -2.17 12.01
CA GLU A 125 -7.86 -2.07 12.14
C GLU A 125 -8.62 -2.70 10.97
N ASN A 126 -8.10 -2.58 9.74
CA ASN A 126 -8.91 -2.78 8.53
C ASN A 126 -8.52 -4.00 7.68
N LEU A 127 -7.24 -4.45 7.69
CA LEU A 127 -6.78 -5.44 6.72
C LEU A 127 -7.52 -6.78 6.78
N ILE A 128 -7.83 -7.26 7.98
CA ILE A 128 -8.51 -8.55 8.15
C ILE A 128 -9.92 -8.47 7.57
N GLU A 129 -10.70 -7.43 7.89
CA GLU A 129 -12.06 -7.31 7.36
C GLU A 129 -12.06 -7.03 5.85
N LEU A 130 -11.12 -6.22 5.37
CA LEU A 130 -10.93 -5.99 3.94
C LEU A 130 -10.65 -7.29 3.18
N LEU A 131 -9.78 -8.15 3.71
CA LEU A 131 -9.53 -9.46 3.12
C LEU A 131 -10.79 -10.33 3.11
N LYS A 132 -11.55 -10.36 4.20
CA LYS A 132 -12.83 -11.09 4.25
C LYS A 132 -13.82 -10.57 3.22
N ILE A 133 -13.94 -9.25 3.06
CA ILE A 133 -14.78 -8.61 2.03
C ILE A 133 -14.35 -9.08 0.64
N ASN A 134 -13.07 -9.04 0.33
CA ASN A 134 -12.56 -9.43 -0.98
C ASN A 134 -12.69 -10.94 -1.25
N LEU A 135 -12.52 -11.79 -0.23
CA LEU A 135 -12.82 -13.23 -0.32
C LEU A 135 -14.31 -13.49 -0.58
N ARG A 136 -15.21 -12.74 0.07
CA ARG A 136 -16.66 -12.83 -0.19
C ARG A 136 -17.02 -12.38 -1.60
N LYS A 137 -16.39 -11.31 -2.13
CA LYS A 137 -16.59 -10.82 -3.52
C LYS A 137 -16.25 -11.86 -4.58
N VAL A 138 -15.27 -12.74 -4.34
CA VAL A 138 -14.92 -13.84 -5.26
C VAL A 138 -15.80 -15.09 -5.07
N GLY A 139 -16.83 -15.01 -4.23
CA GLY A 139 -17.84 -16.06 -4.04
C GLY A 139 -17.54 -17.03 -2.90
N LEU A 140 -16.52 -16.78 -2.08
CA LEU A 140 -16.23 -17.62 -0.92
C LEU A 140 -17.11 -17.24 0.28
N LYS A 141 -17.64 -18.25 0.98
CA LYS A 141 -18.43 -18.04 2.19
C LYS A 141 -17.51 -17.95 3.40
N ILE A 142 -17.06 -16.74 3.70
CA ILE A 142 -16.21 -16.44 4.87
C ILE A 142 -17.07 -15.98 6.04
N LYS A 143 -16.85 -16.57 7.22
CA LYS A 143 -17.47 -16.17 8.49
C LYS A 143 -16.75 -14.94 9.06
#